data_AF-A0A2V2R9W6-F1
#
_entry.id   AF-A0A2V2R9W6-F1
#
_cell.length_a   1.000
_cell.length_b   1.000
_cell.length_c   1.000
_cell.angle_alpha   90.00
_cell.angle_beta   90.00
_cell.angle_gamma   90.00
#
_symmetry.space_group_name_H-M   'P 1'
#
loop_
_entity.id
_entity.type
_entity.pdbx_description
1 polymer ?
#
loop_
_entity_poly.entity_id
_entity_poly.type
_entity_poly.pdbx_seq_one_letter_code
_entity_poly.pdbx_strand_id
1 'polypeptide(L)'
;MELFFRPAHAAMNGQLSDHPVAELIPEILEKRLSGSLRLQNEQSQIVLYLENGRIVYAASNVRSLRLVEYVKKRDLLKEDELKKYN
;
A
#
# COMPACT_ATOMS: atom_id res chain seq x y z
N MET A 1 -15.82 -18.92 -19.13
CA MET A 1 -14.99 -17.73 -19.39
C MET A 1 -15.61 -16.61 -18.55
N GLU A 2 -15.21 -16.51 -17.29
CA GLU A 2 -15.82 -15.57 -16.35
C GLU A 2 -15.34 -14.15 -16.66
N LEU A 3 -16.29 -13.32 -17.11
CA LEU A 3 -16.11 -11.90 -17.26
C LEU A 3 -15.95 -11.30 -15.85
N PHE A 4 -14.72 -11.00 -15.46
CA PHE A 4 -14.46 -10.15 -14.30
C PHE A 4 -15.01 -8.75 -14.59
N PHE A 5 -16.26 -8.53 -14.23
CA PHE A 5 -16.83 -7.21 -14.11
C PHE A 5 -16.08 -6.51 -12.97
N ARG A 6 -15.02 -5.77 -13.30
CA ARG A 6 -14.44 -4.80 -12.36
C ARG A 6 -15.46 -3.68 -12.23
N PRO A 7 -16.14 -3.50 -11.09
CA PRO A 7 -16.90 -2.28 -10.88
C PRO A 7 -15.91 -1.12 -11.02
N ALA A 8 -16.27 -0.14 -11.84
CA ALA A 8 -15.54 1.12 -11.93
C ALA A 8 -15.71 1.85 -10.59
N HIS A 9 -14.88 1.52 -9.61
CA HIS A 9 -14.76 2.33 -8.41
C HIS A 9 -14.34 3.73 -8.86
N ALA A 10 -15.08 4.74 -8.46
CA ALA A 10 -14.79 6.13 -8.80
C ALA A 10 -13.33 6.45 -8.45
N ALA A 11 -12.52 6.74 -9.46
CA ALA A 11 -11.14 7.13 -9.26
C ALA A 11 -11.14 8.56 -8.72
N MET A 12 -10.88 8.71 -7.42
CA MET A 12 -10.66 10.01 -6.81
C MET A 12 -9.18 10.37 -6.94
N ASN A 13 -8.90 11.50 -7.59
CA ASN A 13 -7.57 12.10 -7.67
C ASN A 13 -7.54 13.31 -6.73
N GLY A 14 -6.47 13.45 -5.94
CA GLY A 14 -6.30 14.58 -5.02
C GLY A 14 -4.83 14.79 -4.65
N GLN A 15 -4.44 16.03 -4.38
CA GLN A 15 -3.10 16.37 -3.91
C GLN A 15 -3.13 16.49 -2.38
N LEU A 16 -2.32 15.68 -1.69
CA LEU A 16 -2.21 15.68 -0.24
C LEU A 16 -1.21 16.76 0.19
N SER A 17 -1.62 18.03 0.10
CA SER A 17 -0.84 19.17 0.61
C SER A 17 -1.20 19.52 2.06
N ASP A 18 -2.45 19.28 2.47
CA ASP A 18 -2.99 19.84 3.71
C ASP A 18 -3.14 18.81 4.84
N HIS A 19 -3.26 17.52 4.50
CA HIS A 19 -3.34 16.42 5.47
C HIS A 19 -2.12 15.49 5.32
N PRO A 20 -1.42 15.15 6.41
CA PRO A 20 -0.34 14.18 6.33
C PRO A 20 -0.92 12.85 5.82
N VAL A 21 -0.23 12.18 4.90
CA VAL A 21 -0.51 10.79 4.47
C VAL A 21 -0.76 9.86 5.67
N ALA A 22 -0.15 10.19 6.82
CA ALA A 22 -0.32 9.51 8.08
C ALA A 22 -1.76 9.53 8.63
N GLU A 23 -2.63 10.47 8.27
CA GLU A 23 -4.04 10.53 8.71
C GLU A 23 -4.98 9.71 7.82
N LEU A 24 -4.64 9.56 6.52
CA LEU A 24 -5.41 8.72 5.60
C LEU A 24 -5.36 7.24 5.97
N ILE A 25 -4.21 6.78 6.47
CA ILE A 25 -4.04 5.37 6.85
C ILE A 25 -5.03 5.00 7.98
N PRO A 26 -5.07 5.68 9.14
CA PRO A 26 -6.07 5.47 10.17
C PRO A 26 -7.50 5.46 9.66
N GLU A 27 -7.90 6.42 8.81
CA GLU A 27 -9.25 6.48 8.26
C GLU A 27 -9.59 5.26 7.40
N ILE A 28 -8.66 4.80 6.56
CA ILE A 28 -8.83 3.60 5.74
C ILE A 28 -9.03 2.36 6.61
N LEU A 29 -8.24 2.24 7.69
CA LEU A 29 -8.32 1.14 8.64
C LEU A 29 -9.64 1.18 9.41
N GLU A 30 -10.03 2.34 9.95
CA GLU A 30 -11.24 2.54 10.76
C GLU A 30 -12.52 2.32 9.95
N LYS A 31 -12.60 2.92 8.76
CA LYS A 31 -13.76 2.78 7.85
C LYS A 31 -13.79 1.43 7.11
N ARG A 32 -12.80 0.56 7.37
CA ARG A 32 -12.67 -0.77 6.76
C ARG A 32 -12.70 -0.77 5.24
N LEU A 33 -12.10 0.24 4.63
CA LEU A 33 -12.12 0.40 3.18
C LEU A 33 -11.34 -0.72 2.49
N SER A 34 -11.82 -1.11 1.31
CA SER A 34 -11.18 -2.09 0.43
C SER A 34 -10.85 -1.43 -0.90
N GLY A 35 -9.77 -1.86 -1.55
CA GLY A 35 -9.35 -1.31 -2.84
C GLY A 35 -7.85 -1.12 -2.94
N SER A 36 -7.43 -0.09 -3.67
CA SER A 36 -6.01 0.24 -3.82
C SER A 36 -5.74 1.72 -3.56
N LEU A 37 -4.79 2.02 -2.67
CA LEU A 37 -4.26 3.37 -2.49
C LEU A 37 -2.96 3.51 -3.29
N ARG A 38 -2.94 4.44 -4.24
CA ARG A 38 -1.73 4.80 -5.00
C ARG A 38 -1.19 6.13 -4.49
N LEU A 39 0.07 6.12 -4.09
CA LEU A 39 0.79 7.31 -3.64
C LEU A 39 1.94 7.56 -4.61
N GLN A 40 2.07 8.82 -5.02
CA GLN A 40 3.19 9.28 -5.83
C GLN A 40 3.84 10.49 -5.14
N ASN A 41 5.15 10.40 -4.94
CA ASN A 41 5.97 11.53 -4.52
C ASN A 41 7.20 11.58 -5.42
N GLU A 42 7.29 12.62 -6.25
CA GLU A 42 8.30 12.74 -7.31
C GLU A 42 8.40 11.47 -8.18
N GLN A 43 9.53 10.75 -8.11
CA GLN A 43 9.78 9.49 -8.81
C GLN A 43 9.35 8.25 -8.00
N SER A 44 9.01 8.42 -6.73
CA SER A 44 8.58 7.33 -5.86
C SER A 44 7.10 7.03 -6.06
N GLN A 45 6.80 5.78 -6.41
CA GLN A 45 5.45 5.26 -6.53
C GLN A 45 5.27 4.13 -5.54
N ILE A 46 4.16 4.17 -4.81
CA ILE A 46 3.77 3.13 -3.86
C ILE A 46 2.32 2.77 -4.16
N VAL A 47 2.02 1.48 -4.16
CA VAL A 47 0.64 0.99 -4.17
C VAL A 47 0.41 0.11 -2.94
N LEU A 48 -0.69 0.37 -2.26
CA LEU A 48 -1.20 -0.46 -1.16
C LEU A 48 -2.51 -1.08 -1.61
N TYR A 49 -2.63 -2.40 -1.46
CA TYR A 49 -3.87 -3.12 -1.66
C TYR A 49 -4.48 -3.42 -0.30
N LEU A 50 -5.78 -3.16 -0.22
CA LEU A 50 -6.54 -3.14 1.02
C LEU A 50 -7.76 -4.06 0.89
N GLU A 51 -8.00 -4.84 1.94
CA GLU A 51 -9.18 -5.68 2.08
C GLU A 51 -9.75 -5.50 3.49
N ASN A 52 -10.98 -5.02 3.58
CA ASN A 52 -11.71 -4.79 4.84
C ASN A 52 -10.88 -4.00 5.88
N GLY A 53 -10.21 -2.92 5.45
CA GLY A 53 -9.35 -2.11 6.32
C GLY A 53 -8.03 -2.77 6.70
N ARG A 54 -7.59 -3.83 6.02
CA ARG A 54 -6.28 -4.46 6.22
C ARG A 54 -5.42 -4.26 4.98
N ILE A 55 -4.16 -3.89 5.16
CA ILE A 55 -3.18 -3.88 4.07
C ILE A 55 -2.80 -5.34 3.79
N VAL A 56 -3.19 -5.84 2.61
CA VAL A 56 -2.91 -7.23 2.20
C VAL A 56 -1.67 -7.32 1.31
N TYR A 57 -1.31 -6.23 0.63
CA TYR A 57 -0.10 -6.16 -0.19
C TYR A 57 0.37 -4.72 -0.37
N ALA A 58 1.68 -4.54 -0.48
CA ALA A 58 2.30 -3.24 -0.73
C ALA A 58 3.48 -3.41 -1.71
N ALA A 59 3.58 -2.53 -2.69
CA ALA A 59 4.71 -2.49 -3.60
C ALA A 59 5.19 -1.06 -3.82
N SER A 60 6.50 -0.91 -4.00
CA SER A 60 7.13 0.35 -4.39
C SER A 60 8.11 0.13 -5.54
N ASN A 61 8.19 1.13 -6.44
CA ASN A 61 9.21 1.15 -7.49
C ASN A 61 10.61 1.48 -6.94
N VAL A 62 10.71 2.12 -5.77
CA VAL A 62 11.99 2.42 -5.10
C VAL A 62 12.47 1.19 -4.35
N ARG A 63 13.67 0.69 -4.70
CA ARG A 63 14.24 -0.54 -4.11
C ARG A 63 14.29 -0.50 -2.59
N SER A 64 14.73 0.61 -2.00
CA SER A 64 14.83 0.77 -0.54
C SER A 64 13.48 0.83 0.18
N LEU A 65 12.39 1.07 -0.55
CA LEU A 65 11.02 1.08 -0.05
C LEU A 65 10.26 -0.22 -0.37
N ARG A 66 10.89 -1.19 -1.04
CA ARG A 66 10.33 -2.54 -1.14
C ARG A 66 10.27 -3.11 0.27
N LEU A 67 9.14 -3.71 0.62
CA LEU A 67 8.84 -4.17 1.98
C LEU A 67 9.99 -4.99 2.59
N VAL A 68 10.55 -5.95 1.83
CA VAL A 68 11.68 -6.79 2.25
C VAL A 68 12.90 -5.95 2.63
N GLU A 69 13.31 -5.02 1.76
CA GLU A 69 14.49 -4.18 1.98
C GLU A 69 14.26 -3.19 3.13
N TYR A 70 13.05 -2.64 3.24
CA TYR A 70 12.66 -1.72 4.30
C TYR A 70 12.68 -2.40 5.68
N VAL A 71 12.09 -3.59 5.78
CA VAL A 71 12.01 -4.37 7.01
C VAL A 71 13.39 -4.85 7.45
N LYS A 72 14.24 -5.30 6.51
CA LYS A 72 15.66 -5.61 6.79
C LYS A 72 16.40 -4.39 7.34
N LYS A 73 16.26 -3.23 6.70
CA LYS A 73 16.94 -2.00 7.13
C LYS A 73 16.48 -1.51 8.51
N ARG A 74 15.22 -1.76 8.87
CA ARG A 74 14.63 -1.32 10.14
C ARG A 74 14.74 -2.37 11.26
N ASP A 75 15.36 -3.52 11.00
CA ASP A 75 15.47 -4.66 11.93
C ASP A 75 14.11 -5.11 12.47
N LEU A 76 13.06 -5.01 11.65
CA LEU A 76 11.67 -5.33 12.06
C LEU A 76 11.36 -6.83 11.90
N LEU A 77 12.05 -7.53 11.00
CA LEU A 77 11.99 -8.99 10.86
C LEU A 77 13.40 -9.52 10.59
N LYS A 78 13.69 -10.70 11.14
CA LYS A 78 14.94 -11.43 10.89
C LYS A 78 14.93 -12.03 9.48
N GLU A 79 16.10 -12.22 8.88
CA GLU A 79 16.22 -12.75 7.51
C GLU A 79 15.53 -14.10 7.30
N ASP A 80 15.50 -14.96 8.32
CA ASP A 80 14.84 -16.26 8.24
C ASP A 80 13.31 -16.17 8.13
N GLU A 81 12.70 -15.11 8.67
CA GLU A 81 11.26 -14.87 8.55
C GLU A 81 10.88 -14.34 7.16
N LEU A 82 11.81 -13.64 6.50
CA LEU A 82 11.61 -13.05 5.16
C LEU A 82 11.71 -14.09 4.03
N LYS A 83 12.43 -15.20 4.25
CA LYS A 83 12.54 -16.32 3.28
C LYS A 83 11.19 -16.95 2.92
N LYS A 84 10.15 -16.74 3.75
CA LYS A 84 8.79 -17.25 3.52
C LYS A 84 7.99 -16.48 2.46
N TYR A 85 8.48 -15.30 2.05
CA TYR A 85 7.74 -14.35 1.20
C TYR A 85 8.47 -13.97 -0.09
N ASN A 86 9.60 -14.63 -0.39
CA ASN A 86 10.36 -14.56 -1.63
C ASN A 86 10.27 -15.88 -2.39
#